data_AF-A0A6J8D675-F1
#
_entry.id   AF-A0A6J8D675-F1
#
_cell.length_a   1.000
_cell.length_b   1.000
_cell.length_c   1.000
_cell.angle_alpha   90.00
_cell.angle_beta   90.00
_cell.angle_gamma   90.00
#
_symmetry.space_group_name_H-M   'P 1'
#
loop_
_entity.id
_entity.type
_entity.pdbx_description
1 polymer ?
#
loop_
_entity_poly.entity_id
_entity_poly.type
_entity_poly.pdbx_seq_one_letter_code
_entity_poly.pdbx_strand_id
1 'polypeptide(L)'
;MQTDSFENILVKQLSYESHMSYKLSDHKPVSSLFEIQVYPSPPIPLPVRFLHITSSTKWTSNQEEDVHYKFEISPNLEYHPDKWDWIGLYKENFRSIRDQIAYVYIIQGAKMNKDGCSFVTFHNLSLDPGKYRLLYISEKKDTLLGISEVFQVVK
;
A
#
# COMPACT_ATOMS: atom_id res chain seq x y z
N MET A 1 2.37 -12.28 -20.56
CA MET A 1 1.89 -13.17 -19.48
C MET A 1 2.87 -13.08 -18.33
N GLN A 2 2.81 -11.96 -17.61
CA GLN A 2 3.59 -11.78 -16.40
C GLN A 2 2.70 -12.22 -15.25
N THR A 3 2.96 -13.43 -14.74
CA THR A 3 2.23 -14.01 -13.63
C THR A 3 2.33 -13.11 -12.41
N ASP A 4 1.22 -13.00 -11.68
CA ASP A 4 1.15 -12.24 -10.44
C ASP A 4 2.31 -12.65 -9.53
N SER A 5 3.03 -11.67 -8.97
CA SER A 5 4.24 -11.95 -8.17
C SER A 5 3.94 -12.77 -6.91
N PHE A 6 2.66 -12.96 -6.59
CA PHE A 6 2.15 -13.74 -5.47
C PHE A 6 1.58 -15.13 -5.85
N GLU A 7 1.50 -15.47 -7.15
CA GLU A 7 0.90 -16.75 -7.58
C GLU A 7 1.80 -17.96 -7.37
N ASN A 8 3.11 -17.77 -7.09
CA ASN A 8 4.07 -18.86 -6.89
C ASN A 8 5.07 -18.55 -5.77
N ILE A 9 4.58 -18.36 -4.55
CA ILE A 9 5.47 -18.23 -3.38
C ILE A 9 6.15 -19.59 -3.17
N LEU A 10 7.47 -19.64 -3.42
CA LEU A 10 8.27 -20.81 -3.10
C LEU A 10 8.60 -20.78 -1.60
N VAL A 11 7.99 -21.71 -0.88
CA VAL A 11 8.26 -21.95 0.55
C VAL A 11 8.97 -23.28 0.68
N LYS A 12 10.15 -23.26 1.27
CA LYS A 12 10.93 -24.45 1.59
C LYS A 12 11.10 -24.57 3.09
N GLN A 13 10.59 -25.64 3.68
CA GLN A 13 10.88 -25.98 5.06
C GLN A 13 12.32 -26.51 5.15
N LEU A 14 13.18 -25.81 5.88
CA LEU A 14 14.59 -26.18 6.05
C LEU A 14 14.79 -27.17 7.20
N SER A 15 14.03 -27.02 8.29
CA SER A 15 14.08 -27.94 9.42
C SER A 15 12.75 -27.99 10.17
N TYR A 16 12.52 -29.10 10.88
CA TYR A 16 11.45 -29.29 11.84
C TYR A 16 12.01 -30.07 13.02
N GLU A 17 11.95 -29.50 14.22
CA GLU A 17 12.59 -30.02 15.43
C GLU A 17 11.58 -30.15 16.56
N SER A 18 11.73 -31.21 17.36
CA SER A 18 10.94 -31.43 18.57
C SER A 18 11.80 -31.24 19.81
N HIS A 19 11.28 -30.49 20.79
CA HIS A 19 12.00 -30.13 22.01
C HIS A 19 11.58 -31.04 23.17
N MET A 20 11.89 -32.32 23.05
CA MET A 20 11.45 -33.36 23.99
C MET A 20 12.04 -33.20 25.41
N SER A 21 13.14 -32.45 25.53
CA SER A 21 13.75 -32.10 26.82
C SER A 21 12.90 -31.14 27.66
N TYR A 22 11.86 -30.52 27.09
CA TYR A 22 10.95 -29.64 27.80
C TYR A 22 10.02 -30.41 28.76
N LYS A 23 10.08 -30.09 30.06
CA LYS A 23 9.40 -30.85 31.13
C LYS A 23 8.24 -30.14 31.83
N LEU A 24 8.01 -28.86 31.52
CA LEU A 24 7.00 -28.04 32.22
C LEU A 24 5.57 -28.28 31.71
N SER A 25 5.40 -28.87 30.53
CA SER A 25 4.11 -29.26 29.96
C SER A 25 4.23 -30.63 29.27
N ASP A 26 3.13 -31.35 29.24
CA ASP A 26 2.90 -32.56 28.45
C ASP A 26 2.77 -32.26 26.94
N HIS A 27 2.34 -31.05 26.56
CA HIS A 27 2.47 -30.53 25.20
C HIS A 27 3.91 -30.09 24.93
N LYS A 28 4.62 -30.83 24.05
CA LYS A 28 6.03 -30.57 23.73
C LYS A 28 6.16 -29.48 22.65
N PRO A 29 7.03 -28.48 22.85
CA PRO A 29 7.25 -27.47 21.84
C PRO A 29 7.94 -28.08 20.61
N VAL A 30 7.60 -27.52 19.45
CA VAL A 30 8.23 -27.82 18.17
C VAL A 30 8.66 -26.51 17.52
N SER A 31 9.76 -26.53 16.77
CA SER A 31 10.21 -25.40 15.97
C SER A 31 10.39 -25.81 14.52
N SER A 32 10.20 -24.86 13.61
CA SER A 32 10.39 -25.09 12.18
C SER A 32 11.04 -23.87 11.56
N LEU A 33 12.02 -24.10 10.68
CA LEU A 33 12.66 -23.05 9.91
C LEU A 33 12.16 -23.11 8.47
N PHE A 34 11.80 -21.96 7.91
CA PHE A 34 11.33 -21.83 6.54
C PHE A 34 12.18 -20.82 5.78
N GLU A 35 12.49 -21.15 4.53
CA GLU A 35 13.01 -20.24 3.53
C GLU A 35 11.86 -19.87 2.60
N ILE A 36 11.62 -18.57 2.43
CA ILE A 36 10.53 -18.04 1.61
C ILE A 36 11.18 -17.15 0.56
N GLN A 37 11.02 -17.49 -0.71
CA GLN A 37 11.44 -16.62 -1.80
C GLN A 37 10.37 -15.54 -1.99
N VAL A 38 10.70 -14.31 -1.60
CA VAL A 38 9.85 -13.12 -1.76
C VAL A 38 10.40 -12.22 -2.86
N TYR A 39 9.53 -11.81 -3.78
CA TYR A 39 9.78 -10.97 -4.96
C TYR A 39 10.91 -11.44 -5.90
N PRO A 40 10.78 -11.32 -7.23
CA PRO A 40 11.91 -11.50 -8.13
C PRO A 40 12.99 -10.42 -7.87
N SER A 41 14.25 -10.77 -8.13
CA SER A 41 15.36 -9.83 -8.23
C SER A 41 15.75 -9.68 -9.70
N PRO A 42 15.63 -8.48 -10.30
CA PRO A 42 15.32 -7.20 -9.68
C PRO A 42 13.85 -7.06 -9.27
N PRO A 43 13.54 -6.20 -8.27
CA PRO A 43 12.17 -5.98 -7.81
C PRO A 43 11.27 -5.53 -8.96
N ILE A 44 10.08 -6.15 -9.07
CA ILE A 44 9.04 -5.64 -9.95
C ILE A 44 8.54 -4.31 -9.34
N PRO A 45 8.55 -3.21 -10.10
CA PRO A 45 8.00 -1.95 -9.61
C PRO A 45 6.50 -2.11 -9.32
N LEU A 46 6.03 -1.41 -8.30
CA LEU A 46 4.62 -1.41 -7.94
C LEU A 46 3.77 -0.92 -9.15
N PRO A 47 2.62 -1.56 -9.45
CA PRO A 47 1.79 -1.22 -10.61
C PRO A 47 1.33 0.23 -10.64
N VAL A 48 1.09 0.83 -9.47
CA VAL A 48 0.60 2.20 -9.34
C VAL A 48 1.73 3.13 -8.90
N ARG A 49 1.95 4.18 -9.69
CA ARG A 49 2.90 5.24 -9.38
C ARG A 49 2.16 6.53 -9.04
N PHE A 50 2.41 7.06 -7.84
CA PHE A 50 1.96 8.40 -7.49
C PHE A 50 2.85 9.45 -8.17
N LEU A 51 2.23 10.45 -8.78
CA LEU A 51 2.95 11.56 -9.39
C LEU A 51 3.24 12.62 -8.33
N HIS A 52 4.39 13.28 -8.46
CA HIS A 52 4.81 14.30 -7.50
C HIS A 52 3.77 15.43 -7.43
N ILE A 53 3.38 15.77 -6.20
CA ILE A 53 2.53 16.92 -5.93
C ILE A 53 3.38 18.16 -6.18
N THR A 54 3.15 18.87 -7.28
CA THR A 54 3.78 20.18 -7.48
C THR A 54 3.40 21.12 -6.33
N SER A 55 4.38 21.91 -5.87
CA SER A 55 4.37 22.82 -4.70
C SER A 55 3.18 23.79 -4.57
N SER A 56 2.27 23.86 -5.54
CA SER A 56 1.07 24.71 -5.50
C SER A 56 0.01 24.21 -4.52
N THR A 57 0.04 22.93 -4.11
CA THR A 57 -0.96 22.34 -3.20
C THR A 57 -0.28 21.97 -1.88
N LYS A 58 -0.05 22.97 -1.01
CA LYS A 58 0.42 22.71 0.35
C LYS A 58 -0.75 22.20 1.18
N TRP A 59 -0.63 21.01 1.75
CA TRP A 59 -1.59 20.53 2.74
C TRP A 59 -1.50 21.37 4.00
N THR A 60 -2.62 21.97 4.39
CA THR A 60 -2.76 22.67 5.67
C THR A 60 -3.61 21.84 6.64
N SER A 61 -3.46 22.06 7.94
CA SER A 61 -4.22 21.32 8.97
C SER A 61 -5.74 21.59 8.91
N ASN A 62 -6.12 22.74 8.32
CA ASN A 62 -7.48 23.19 8.14
C ASN A 62 -7.84 23.27 6.65
N GLN A 63 -7.48 22.26 5.85
CA GLN A 63 -7.87 22.22 4.43
C GLN A 63 -9.41 22.13 4.33
N GLU A 64 -10.04 23.27 4.07
CA GLU A 64 -11.45 23.34 3.64
C GLU A 64 -11.58 23.03 2.13
N GLU A 65 -10.47 23.05 1.40
CA GLU A 65 -10.42 22.76 -0.04
C GLU A 65 -10.05 21.31 -0.34
N ASP A 66 -10.56 20.86 -1.49
CA ASP A 66 -10.34 19.54 -2.07
C ASP A 66 -8.86 19.32 -2.41
N VAL A 67 -8.24 18.29 -1.82
CA VAL A 67 -6.85 17.94 -2.17
C VAL A 67 -6.79 16.88 -3.24
N HIS A 68 -6.18 17.22 -4.38
CA HIS A 68 -6.03 16.33 -5.53
C HIS A 68 -4.69 15.61 -5.54
N TYR A 69 -4.72 14.29 -5.71
CA TYR A 69 -3.52 13.48 -5.91
C TYR A 69 -3.54 12.74 -7.21
N LYS A 70 -2.49 12.94 -8.00
CA LYS A 70 -2.34 12.29 -9.29
C LYS A 70 -1.62 10.96 -9.15
N PHE A 71 -2.09 9.96 -9.87
CA PHE A 71 -1.44 8.67 -10.00
C PHE A 71 -1.62 8.13 -11.41
N GLU A 72 -0.72 7.23 -11.79
CA GLU A 72 -0.78 6.47 -13.03
C GLU A 72 -0.65 4.99 -12.74
N ILE A 73 -1.25 4.18 -13.61
CA ILE A 73 -1.11 2.74 -13.60
C ILE A 73 -0.14 2.40 -14.71
N SER A 74 0.94 1.72 -14.35
CA SER A 74 2.02 1.37 -15.27
C SER A 74 1.45 0.53 -16.41
N PRO A 75 1.53 1.01 -17.68
CA PRO A 75 0.95 0.28 -18.82
C PRO A 75 1.66 -1.04 -19.10
N ASN A 76 2.88 -1.21 -18.56
CA ASN A 76 3.71 -2.40 -18.71
C ASN A 76 3.37 -3.49 -17.68
N LEU A 77 2.51 -3.21 -16.70
CA LEU A 77 2.02 -4.17 -15.72
C LEU A 77 0.56 -4.47 -16.06
N GLU A 78 0.21 -5.74 -16.26
CA GLU A 78 -1.17 -6.21 -16.50
C GLU A 78 -2.03 -6.00 -15.22
N TYR A 79 -2.27 -4.75 -14.84
CA TYR A 79 -3.13 -4.38 -13.72
C TYR A 79 -4.34 -3.59 -14.18
N HIS A 80 -5.52 -4.09 -13.82
CA HIS A 80 -6.79 -3.41 -14.01
C HIS A 80 -7.37 -3.07 -12.63
N PRO A 81 -7.69 -1.80 -12.34
CA PRO A 81 -8.34 -1.41 -11.10
C PRO A 81 -9.62 -2.20 -10.85
N ASP A 82 -9.75 -2.76 -9.65
CA ASP A 82 -11.00 -3.30 -9.15
C ASP A 82 -11.90 -2.17 -8.65
N LYS A 83 -13.21 -2.38 -8.70
CA LYS A 83 -14.21 -1.44 -8.21
C LYS A 83 -14.06 -1.12 -6.72
N TRP A 84 -13.45 -2.02 -5.96
CA TRP A 84 -13.24 -1.86 -4.53
C TRP A 84 -11.83 -1.41 -4.16
N ASP A 85 -10.92 -1.24 -5.12
CA ASP A 85 -9.62 -0.66 -4.83
C ASP A 85 -9.79 0.73 -4.23
N TRP A 86 -8.85 1.12 -3.37
CA TRP A 86 -8.91 2.38 -2.66
C TRP A 86 -7.53 2.98 -2.44
N ILE A 87 -7.50 4.30 -2.33
CA ILE A 87 -6.31 5.04 -1.89
C ILE A 87 -6.54 5.51 -0.47
N GLY A 88 -5.64 5.11 0.43
CA GLY A 88 -5.65 5.53 1.83
C GLY A 88 -4.63 6.62 2.11
N LEU A 89 -4.96 7.49 3.06
CA LEU A 89 -4.10 8.51 3.64
C LEU A 89 -3.56 8.02 5.00
N TYR A 90 -2.24 8.10 5.17
CA TYR A 90 -1.56 7.58 6.35
C TYR A 90 -0.56 8.58 6.91
N LYS A 91 -0.31 8.51 8.23
CA LYS A 91 0.89 9.12 8.82
C LYS A 91 2.11 8.36 8.30
N GLU A 92 3.26 9.03 8.19
CA GLU A 92 4.52 8.42 7.72
C GLU A 92 4.90 7.15 8.50
N ASN A 93 4.59 7.12 9.80
CA ASN A 93 4.96 6.07 10.75
C ASN A 93 3.84 5.04 11.01
N PHE A 94 2.90 4.88 10.09
CA PHE A 94 1.88 3.83 10.14
C PHE A 94 2.51 2.42 10.28
N ARG A 95 1.80 1.49 10.92
CA ARG A 95 2.29 0.13 11.21
C ARG A 95 1.47 -0.95 10.52
N SER A 96 0.29 -0.60 10.03
CA SER A 96 -0.65 -1.48 9.36
C SER A 96 -1.35 -0.78 8.20
N ILE A 97 -1.71 -1.53 7.15
CA ILE A 97 -2.59 -1.06 6.08
C ILE A 97 -3.96 -0.61 6.61
N ARG A 98 -4.32 -1.01 7.84
CA ARG A 98 -5.55 -0.63 8.54
C ARG A 98 -5.43 0.66 9.37
N ASP A 99 -4.26 1.31 9.38
CA ASP A 99 -4.04 2.57 10.10
C ASP A 99 -4.41 3.80 9.24
N GLN A 100 -5.26 3.64 8.23
CA GLN A 100 -5.67 4.76 7.37
C GLN A 100 -6.46 5.78 8.17
N ILE A 101 -6.13 7.06 7.96
CA ILE A 101 -6.84 8.20 8.53
C ILE A 101 -8.10 8.49 7.71
N ALA A 102 -7.97 8.37 6.39
CA ALA A 102 -9.05 8.54 5.43
C ALA A 102 -8.76 7.66 4.22
N TYR A 103 -9.79 7.35 3.44
CA TYR A 103 -9.63 6.61 2.21
C TYR A 103 -10.68 7.01 1.18
N VAL A 104 -10.38 6.75 -0.08
CA VAL A 104 -11.27 7.00 -1.22
C VAL A 104 -11.25 5.79 -2.13
N TYR A 105 -12.42 5.24 -2.43
CA TYR A 105 -12.55 4.19 -3.44
C TYR A 105 -12.25 4.74 -4.83
N ILE A 106 -11.45 4.01 -5.61
CA ILE A 106 -11.01 4.42 -6.95
C ILE A 106 -12.21 4.67 -7.85
N ILE A 107 -13.20 3.77 -7.88
CA ILE A 107 -14.35 3.91 -8.78
C ILE A 107 -15.25 5.12 -8.45
N GLN A 108 -15.23 5.60 -7.20
CA GLN A 108 -16.08 6.70 -6.74
C GLN A 108 -15.37 8.05 -6.82
N GLY A 109 -14.06 8.07 -6.53
CA GLY A 109 -13.31 9.31 -6.37
C GLY A 109 -12.24 9.56 -7.42
N ALA A 110 -11.84 8.56 -8.21
CA ALA A 110 -10.83 8.77 -9.24
C ALA A 110 -11.45 9.40 -10.49
N LYS A 111 -10.85 10.52 -10.93
CA LYS A 111 -11.19 11.21 -12.17
C LYS A 111 -9.98 11.19 -13.10
N MET A 112 -10.21 11.10 -14.40
CA MET A 112 -9.14 11.14 -15.41
C MET A 112 -9.04 12.54 -16.01
N ASN A 113 -7.84 13.10 -16.06
CA ASN A 113 -7.59 14.37 -16.73
C ASN A 113 -7.40 14.18 -18.26
N LYS A 114 -7.32 15.28 -19.00
CA LYS A 114 -7.11 15.27 -20.46
C LYS A 114 -5.78 14.65 -20.89
N ASP A 115 -4.82 14.55 -19.97
CA ASP A 115 -3.48 13.99 -20.20
C ASP A 115 -3.41 12.49 -19.81
N GLY A 116 -4.54 11.85 -19.49
CA GLY A 116 -4.61 10.43 -19.10
C GLY A 116 -4.16 10.13 -17.66
N CYS A 117 -3.82 11.15 -16.86
CA CYS A 117 -3.51 10.99 -15.44
C CYS A 117 -4.80 10.88 -14.62
N SER A 118 -4.85 9.89 -13.71
CA SER A 118 -5.93 9.77 -12.74
C SER A 118 -5.66 10.63 -11.52
N PHE A 119 -6.69 11.18 -10.90
CA PHE A 119 -6.58 11.89 -9.64
C PHE A 119 -7.71 11.55 -8.66
N VAL A 120 -7.38 11.45 -7.38
CA VAL A 120 -8.36 11.33 -6.29
C VAL A 120 -8.45 12.63 -5.51
N THR A 121 -9.62 12.88 -4.94
CA THR A 121 -9.87 14.02 -4.06
C THR A 121 -10.21 13.53 -2.67
N PHE A 122 -9.56 14.08 -1.65
CA PHE A 122 -10.00 13.94 -0.27
C PHE A 122 -10.78 15.19 0.16
N HIS A 123 -11.96 14.98 0.74
CA HIS A 123 -12.87 16.05 1.16
C HIS A 123 -12.88 16.16 2.70
N ASN A 124 -12.97 17.38 3.23
CA ASN A 124 -13.18 17.67 4.66
C ASN A 124 -12.18 17.00 5.61
N LEU A 125 -10.89 17.07 5.31
CA LEU A 125 -9.85 16.49 6.18
C LEU A 125 -9.32 17.51 7.18
N SER A 126 -9.45 17.18 8.47
CA SER A 126 -8.71 17.86 9.53
C SER A 126 -7.51 17.00 9.91
N LEU A 127 -6.31 17.47 9.58
CA LEU A 127 -5.06 16.74 9.80
C LEU A 127 -4.16 17.51 10.75
N ASP A 128 -3.52 16.80 11.67
CA ASP A 128 -2.44 17.39 12.45
C ASP A 128 -1.25 17.77 11.53
N PRO A 129 -0.49 18.83 11.83
CA PRO A 129 0.79 19.07 11.19
C PRO A 129 1.72 17.85 11.35
N GLY A 130 2.29 17.38 10.26
CA GLY A 130 3.09 16.16 10.28
C GLY A 130 3.42 15.64 8.88
N LYS A 131 4.06 14.47 8.85
CA LYS A 131 4.42 13.79 7.60
C LYS A 131 3.43 12.68 7.29
N TYR A 132 3.02 12.63 6.03
CA TYR A 132 1.96 11.76 5.54
C TYR A 132 2.37 11.12 4.21
N ARG A 133 1.65 10.08 3.82
CA ARG A 133 1.79 9.43 2.52
C ARG A 133 0.48 8.79 2.09
N LEU A 134 0.38 8.49 0.80
CA LEU A 134 -0.72 7.74 0.21
C LEU A 134 -0.29 6.33 -0.15
N LEU A 135 -1.20 5.38 0.04
CA LEU A 135 -1.06 4.00 -0.38
C LEU A 135 -2.24 3.65 -1.30
N TYR A 136 -1.97 3.01 -2.42
CA TYR A 136 -3.00 2.37 -3.26
C TYR A 136 -3.11 0.91 -2.84
N ILE A 137 -4.29 0.50 -2.37
CA ILE A 137 -4.55 -0.85 -1.90
C ILE A 137 -5.53 -1.52 -2.86
N SER A 138 -5.22 -2.75 -3.25
CA SER A 138 -6.20 -3.61 -3.90
C SER A 138 -7.00 -4.36 -2.86
N GLU A 139 -8.32 -4.17 -2.90
CA GLU A 139 -9.23 -4.88 -2.00
C GLU A 139 -9.23 -6.38 -2.31
N LYS A 140 -9.27 -6.73 -3.60
CA LYS A 140 -9.34 -8.12 -4.04
C LYS A 140 -8.10 -8.93 -3.65
N LYS A 141 -6.92 -8.31 -3.73
CA LYS A 141 -5.64 -8.95 -3.42
C LYS A 141 -5.17 -8.70 -1.98
N ASP A 142 -5.88 -7.87 -1.22
CA ASP A 142 -5.49 -7.35 0.10
C ASP A 142 -4.00 -6.92 0.15
N THR A 143 -3.57 -6.18 -0.86
CA THR A 143 -2.15 -5.86 -1.07
C THR A 143 -1.91 -4.43 -1.53
N LEU A 144 -0.71 -3.94 -1.22
CA LEU A 144 -0.22 -2.63 -1.64
C LEU A 144 0.21 -2.67 -3.10
N LEU A 145 -0.35 -1.78 -3.91
CA LEU A 145 -0.01 -1.65 -5.33
C LEU A 145 0.68 -0.35 -5.70
N GLY A 146 0.83 0.57 -4.76
CA GLY A 146 1.53 1.83 -4.97
C GLY A 146 1.73 2.57 -3.67
N ILE A 147 2.87 3.26 -3.53
CA ILE A 147 3.16 4.11 -2.37
C ILE A 147 3.67 5.46 -2.86
N SER A 148 3.18 6.55 -2.28
CA SER A 148 3.64 7.90 -2.61
C SER A 148 4.92 8.25 -1.87
N GLU A 149 5.61 9.27 -2.39
CA GLU A 149 6.56 10.02 -1.60
C GLU A 149 5.89 10.62 -0.36
N VAL A 150 6.69 10.86 0.68
CA VAL A 150 6.22 11.53 1.89
C VAL A 150 5.96 12.99 1.60
N PHE A 151 4.83 13.51 2.07
CA PHE A 151 4.49 14.92 2.00
C PHE A 151 4.21 15.50 3.39
N GLN A 152 4.45 16.79 3.53
CA GLN A 152 4.29 17.52 4.79
C GLN A 152 2.94 18.23 4.81
N VAL A 153 2.17 17.97 5.88
CA VAL A 153 1.05 18.81 6.30
C VAL A 153 1.61 19.88 7.23
N VAL A 154 1.37 21.14 6.89
CA VAL A 154 1.76 22.31 7.68
C VAL A 154 0.53 22.91 8.37
N LYS A 155 0.76 23.78 9.34
CA LYS A 155 -0.32 24.53 9.99
C LYS A 155 -0.84 25.64 9.07
#